data_AF-A0A0L6V1J7-F1
#
_entry.id   AF-A0A0L6V1J7-F1
#
_cell.length_a   1.000
_cell.length_b   1.000
_cell.length_c   1.000
_cell.angle_alpha   90.00
_cell.angle_beta   90.00
_cell.angle_gamma   90.00
#
_symmetry.space_group_name_H-M   'P 1'
#
loop_
_entity.id
_entity.type
_entity.pdbx_description
1 polymer ?
#
loop_
_entity_poly.entity_id
_entity_poly.type
_entity_poly.pdbx_seq_one_letter_code
_entity_poly.pdbx_strand_id
1 'polypeptide(L)'
;MFLDKHIVWNLTPSARNRLLVSYPGHKITQLLEINLNEKQVLKKNYFIMFNANHPQHFQNIECINFVWLVQSNSHQSSDYVDNSMFQMGHESSFYKMRKIQKTPQETFVNTLNMVAGMNVQHDCHHGECELTQISCVERRQSSTKSLELHWKAAHLQFLSPSPTFWINVMHGGLKNWCATIEKKVNKSQKKPPTTSAAIIDPSLLCL
;
A
#
# COMPACT_ATOMS: atom_id res chain seq x y z
N MET A 1 1.37 31.08 1.26
CA MET A 1 2.49 31.45 0.36
C MET A 1 2.52 30.43 -0.76
N PHE A 2 2.33 30.91 -1.99
CA PHE A 2 2.25 30.11 -3.21
C PHE A 2 3.56 29.36 -3.49
N LEU A 3 3.43 28.14 -4.01
CA LEU A 3 4.36 27.58 -4.98
C LEU A 3 3.54 26.78 -5.99
N ASP A 4 3.10 27.52 -7.00
CA ASP A 4 2.76 26.97 -8.30
C ASP A 4 4.06 26.70 -9.06
N LYS A 5 4.13 25.53 -9.70
CA LYS A 5 4.94 25.17 -10.87
C LYS A 5 4.85 23.67 -11.07
N HIS A 6 4.18 23.29 -12.15
CA HIS A 6 4.32 22.00 -12.81
C HIS A 6 5.78 21.53 -12.81
N ILE A 7 6.11 20.59 -11.92
CA ILE A 7 7.37 19.85 -12.01
C ILE A 7 7.10 18.65 -12.92
N VAL A 8 7.38 18.85 -14.20
CA VAL A 8 7.71 17.74 -15.09
C VAL A 8 9.04 17.20 -14.58
N TRP A 9 8.99 16.09 -13.85
CA TRP A 9 10.21 15.36 -13.54
C TRP A 9 10.78 14.85 -14.86
N ASN A 10 11.98 15.32 -15.22
CA ASN A 10 12.74 14.77 -16.33
C ASN A 10 12.84 13.26 -16.13
N LEU A 11 12.25 12.55 -17.09
CA LEU A 11 12.18 11.11 -17.19
C LEU A 11 13.56 10.49 -17.01
N THR A 12 13.63 9.28 -16.47
CA THR A 12 14.63 8.34 -16.97
C THR A 12 14.25 8.07 -18.44
N PRO A 13 15.06 8.46 -19.44
CA PRO A 13 14.68 8.36 -20.85
C PRO A 13 14.33 6.91 -21.26
N SER A 14 14.88 5.93 -20.54
CA SER A 14 14.74 4.50 -20.83
C SER A 14 13.29 4.00 -20.79
N ALA A 15 12.53 4.24 -19.71
CA ALA A 15 11.22 3.60 -19.51
C ALA A 15 10.17 4.08 -20.52
N ARG A 16 10.08 5.39 -20.76
CA ARG A 16 9.18 5.96 -21.76
C ARG A 16 9.56 5.51 -23.17
N ASN A 17 10.86 5.41 -23.47
CA ASN A 17 11.31 4.92 -24.78
C ASN A 17 10.97 3.44 -24.98
N ARG A 18 11.13 2.58 -23.95
CA ARG A 18 10.67 1.18 -23.99
C ARG A 18 9.19 1.09 -24.35
N LEU A 19 8.35 1.91 -23.71
CA LEU A 19 6.92 2.01 -23.99
C LEU A 19 6.60 2.43 -25.44
N LEU A 20 7.28 3.47 -25.93
CA LEU A 20 7.10 3.96 -27.30
C LEU A 20 7.49 2.91 -28.35
N VAL A 21 8.55 2.13 -28.07
CA VAL A 21 9.00 1.03 -28.95
C VAL A 21 8.03 -0.14 -28.93
N SER A 22 7.53 -0.53 -27.75
CA SER A 22 6.60 -1.66 -27.61
C SER A 22 5.18 -1.35 -28.10
N TYR A 23 4.75 -0.09 -28.03
CA TYR A 23 3.39 0.34 -28.39
C TYR A 23 3.42 1.48 -29.41
N PRO A 24 3.88 1.23 -30.65
CA PRO A 24 3.94 2.25 -31.68
C PRO A 24 2.53 2.78 -31.98
N GLY A 25 2.42 4.09 -32.18
CA GLY A 25 1.16 4.77 -32.47
C GLY A 25 0.18 4.87 -31.30
N HIS A 26 0.53 4.37 -30.11
CA HIS A 26 -0.29 4.52 -28.91
C HIS A 26 0.01 5.85 -28.21
N LYS A 27 -1.01 6.44 -27.59
CA LYS A 27 -0.83 7.61 -26.71
C LYS A 27 -0.33 7.12 -25.35
N ILE A 28 0.85 7.58 -24.95
CA ILE A 28 1.45 7.25 -23.65
C ILE A 28 1.42 8.49 -22.76
N THR A 29 0.79 8.36 -21.60
CA THR A 29 0.63 9.43 -20.61
C THR A 29 1.21 8.98 -19.27
N GLN A 30 2.04 9.81 -18.65
CA GLN A 30 2.50 9.55 -17.29
C GLN A 30 1.42 9.96 -16.29
N LEU A 31 1.17 9.11 -15.30
CA LEU A 31 0.24 9.38 -14.21
C LEU A 31 1.00 9.62 -12.89
N LEU A 32 0.38 10.36 -11.98
CA LEU A 32 0.87 10.52 -10.61
C LEU A 32 0.53 9.29 -9.75
N GLU A 33 -0.67 8.76 -9.94
CA GLU A 33 -1.21 7.63 -9.21
C GLU A 33 -2.30 6.90 -10.01
N ILE A 34 -2.57 5.64 -9.63
CA ILE A 34 -3.67 4.82 -10.14
C ILE A 34 -4.43 4.22 -8.96
N ASN A 35 -5.75 4.27 -9.02
CA ASN A 35 -6.62 3.54 -8.10
C ASN A 35 -6.82 2.12 -8.63
N LEU A 36 -6.30 1.11 -7.92
CA LEU A 36 -6.59 -0.29 -8.25
C LEU A 36 -8.01 -0.69 -7.80
N ASN A 37 -8.44 -0.11 -6.68
CA ASN A 37 -9.78 -0.24 -6.10
C ASN A 37 -10.01 0.92 -5.13
N GLU A 38 -11.19 0.98 -4.52
CA GLU A 38 -11.59 2.03 -3.57
C GLU A 38 -10.64 2.23 -2.38
N LYS A 39 -9.76 1.28 -2.09
CA LYS A 39 -8.89 1.27 -0.91
C LYS A 39 -7.40 1.30 -1.23
N GLN A 40 -7.01 1.05 -2.48
CA GLN A 40 -5.62 0.84 -2.86
C GLN A 40 -5.24 1.77 -4.00
N VAL A 41 -4.31 2.67 -3.70
CA VAL A 41 -3.75 3.65 -4.62
C VAL A 41 -2.28 3.30 -4.85
N LEU A 42 -1.91 3.04 -6.10
CA LEU A 42 -0.52 2.90 -6.53
C LEU A 42 0.03 4.25 -6.93
N LYS A 43 1.23 4.56 -6.43
CA LYS A 43 1.94 5.78 -6.76
C LYS A 43 3.44 5.56 -6.64
N LYS A 44 4.23 6.55 -7.07
CA LYS A 44 5.68 6.56 -6.89
C LYS A 44 6.07 6.23 -5.44
N ASN A 45 7.15 5.45 -5.29
CA ASN A 45 7.70 4.92 -4.05
C ASN A 45 6.83 3.90 -3.31
N TYR A 46 5.74 3.43 -3.91
CA TYR A 46 4.94 2.34 -3.36
C TYR A 46 5.62 1.00 -3.66
N PHE A 47 5.65 0.11 -2.67
CA PHE A 47 6.26 -1.21 -2.82
C PHE A 47 5.19 -2.24 -3.16
N ILE A 48 5.48 -3.09 -4.13
CA ILE A 48 4.54 -4.05 -4.68
C ILE A 48 5.24 -5.37 -4.98
N MET A 49 4.42 -6.40 -5.12
CA MET A 49 4.84 -7.75 -5.43
C MET A 49 4.17 -8.21 -6.72
N PHE A 50 4.94 -8.74 -7.66
CA PHE A 50 4.43 -9.29 -8.92
C PHE A 50 4.57 -10.80 -8.96
N ASN A 51 3.66 -11.44 -9.69
CA ASN A 51 3.85 -12.83 -10.07
C ASN A 51 4.79 -12.87 -11.28
N ALA A 52 5.98 -13.43 -11.12
CA ALA A 52 6.83 -13.70 -12.27
C ALA A 52 6.22 -14.90 -13.02
N ASN A 53 5.98 -14.76 -14.32
CA ASN A 53 5.51 -15.87 -15.17
C ASN A 53 6.56 -16.99 -15.33
N HIS A 54 7.66 -16.95 -14.57
CA HIS A 54 8.73 -17.95 -14.60
C HIS A 54 8.65 -18.86 -13.37
N PRO A 55 8.56 -20.20 -13.55
CA PRO A 55 8.39 -21.17 -12.47
C PRO A 55 9.58 -21.29 -11.49
N GLN A 56 10.64 -20.50 -11.67
CA GLN A 56 11.86 -20.54 -10.86
C GLN A 56 12.14 -19.25 -10.07
N HIS A 57 11.34 -18.18 -10.26
CA HIS A 57 11.53 -16.94 -9.53
C HIS A 57 10.47 -16.77 -8.44
N PHE A 58 10.96 -16.73 -7.20
CA PHE A 58 10.21 -16.24 -6.05
C PHE A 58 9.64 -14.86 -6.36
N GLN A 59 8.46 -14.56 -5.81
CA GLN A 59 7.82 -13.25 -5.82
C GLN A 59 8.84 -12.10 -5.77
N ASN A 60 8.90 -11.28 -6.83
CA ASN A 60 9.80 -10.13 -6.88
C ASN A 60 9.19 -8.98 -6.09
N ILE A 61 9.99 -8.37 -5.22
CA ILE A 61 9.64 -7.13 -4.53
C ILE A 61 10.11 -5.99 -5.42
N GLU A 62 9.22 -5.05 -5.70
CA GLU A 62 9.49 -3.95 -6.60
C GLU A 62 9.01 -2.64 -5.98
N CYS A 63 9.67 -1.54 -6.33
CA CYS A 63 9.29 -0.20 -5.95
C CYS A 63 8.90 0.60 -7.20
N ILE A 64 7.71 1.19 -7.19
CA ILE A 64 7.20 1.97 -8.32
C ILE A 64 8.00 3.26 -8.46
N ASN A 65 8.67 3.43 -9.60
CA ASN A 65 9.29 4.70 -9.96
C ASN A 65 8.27 5.61 -10.64
N PHE A 66 7.56 5.07 -11.62
CA PHE A 66 6.61 5.81 -12.44
C PHE A 66 5.40 4.96 -12.84
N VAL A 67 4.30 5.65 -13.09
CA VAL A 67 3.03 5.04 -13.48
C VAL A 67 2.62 5.59 -14.85
N TRP A 68 2.12 4.71 -15.73
CA TRP A 68 1.92 4.99 -17.14
C TRP A 68 0.57 4.46 -17.62
N LEU A 69 -0.14 5.30 -18.37
CA LEU A 69 -1.34 4.93 -19.12
C LEU A 69 -0.97 4.82 -20.60
N VAL A 70 -1.22 3.66 -21.19
CA VAL A 70 -1.05 3.40 -22.63
C VAL A 70 -2.42 3.27 -23.26
N GLN A 71 -2.73 4.12 -24.24
CA GLN A 71 -4.02 4.14 -24.93
C GLN A 71 -3.85 3.84 -26.42
N SER A 72 -4.56 2.83 -26.89
CA SER A 72 -4.71 2.52 -28.31
C SER A 72 -5.66 3.50 -28.98
N ASN A 73 -5.49 3.65 -30.30
CA ASN A 73 -6.42 4.39 -31.15
C ASN A 73 -7.82 3.74 -31.19
N SER A 74 -7.95 2.48 -30.77
CA SER A 74 -9.21 1.75 -30.61
C SER A 74 -9.91 1.99 -29.26
N HIS A 75 -9.53 3.04 -28.52
CA HIS A 75 -10.04 3.38 -27.18
C HIS A 75 -9.74 2.36 -26.06
N GLN A 76 -8.96 1.31 -26.34
CA GLN A 76 -8.46 0.41 -25.30
C GLN A 76 -7.32 1.08 -24.53
N SER A 77 -7.36 1.00 -23.20
CA SER A 77 -6.30 1.52 -22.34
C SER A 77 -5.76 0.45 -21.40
N SER A 78 -4.50 0.55 -21.05
CA SER A 78 -3.85 -0.35 -20.10
C SER A 78 -2.85 0.41 -19.25
N ASP A 79 -2.80 0.03 -17.99
CA ASP A 79 -1.97 0.64 -16.96
C ASP A 79 -0.68 -0.15 -16.77
N TYR A 80 0.42 0.58 -16.68
CA TYR A 80 1.74 0.02 -16.52
C TYR A 80 2.55 0.77 -15.48
N VAL A 81 3.51 0.07 -14.89
CA VAL A 81 4.44 0.66 -13.93
C VAL A 81 5.87 0.33 -14.31
N ASP A 82 6.74 1.34 -14.16
CA ASP A 82 8.18 1.21 -14.27
C ASP A 82 8.75 1.15 -12.85
N ASN A 83 9.52 0.09 -12.58
CA ASN A 83 9.86 -0.28 -11.22
C ASN A 83 11.35 -0.56 -11.05
N SER A 84 11.86 -0.33 -9.86
CA SER A 84 13.15 -0.88 -9.43
C SER A 84 12.94 -2.18 -8.67
N MET A 85 13.71 -3.20 -8.99
CA MET A 85 13.64 -4.49 -8.33
C MET A 85 14.43 -4.50 -7.02
N PHE A 86 13.95 -5.27 -6.05
CA PHE A 86 14.57 -5.50 -4.76
C PHE A 86 14.75 -7.00 -4.54
N GLN A 87 15.95 -7.37 -4.09
CA GLN A 87 16.24 -8.72 -3.64
C GLN A 87 15.92 -8.86 -2.15
N MET A 88 15.43 -10.05 -1.79
CA MET A 88 15.16 -10.39 -0.40
C MET A 88 16.47 -10.73 0.31
N GLY A 89 16.70 -10.11 1.48
CA GLY A 89 17.87 -10.34 2.32
C GLY A 89 17.55 -11.11 3.60
N HIS A 90 18.48 -11.06 4.54
CA HIS A 90 18.34 -11.68 5.86
C HIS A 90 17.38 -10.92 6.78
N GLU A 91 16.96 -11.57 7.87
CA GLU A 91 16.22 -10.89 8.93
C GLU A 91 17.12 -9.89 9.68
N SER A 92 16.59 -8.71 9.94
CA SER A 92 17.23 -7.72 10.82
C SER A 92 17.17 -8.21 12.26
N SER A 93 18.32 -8.32 12.92
CA SER A 93 18.40 -8.66 14.34
C SER A 93 17.68 -7.64 15.23
N PHE A 94 17.71 -6.35 14.84
CA PHE A 94 17.11 -5.23 15.57
C PHE A 94 15.59 -5.18 15.39
N TYR A 95 15.13 -5.16 14.14
CA TYR A 95 13.70 -4.99 13.83
C TYR A 95 12.90 -6.29 13.81
N LYS A 96 13.58 -7.45 13.72
CA LYS A 96 12.93 -8.76 13.45
C LYS A 96 12.07 -8.74 12.18
N MET A 97 12.45 -7.88 11.23
CA MET A 97 11.84 -7.76 9.91
C MET A 97 12.82 -8.21 8.84
N ARG A 98 12.30 -8.73 7.72
CA ARG A 98 13.16 -9.14 6.60
C ARG A 98 13.69 -7.93 5.86
N LYS A 99 15.01 -7.87 5.65
CA LYS A 99 15.64 -6.82 4.87
C LYS A 99 15.37 -7.04 3.38
N ILE A 100 15.28 -5.94 2.63
CA ILE A 100 15.28 -5.94 1.17
C ILE A 100 16.37 -4.99 0.68
N GLN A 101 16.94 -5.28 -0.47
CA GLN A 101 18.02 -4.48 -1.05
C GLN A 101 17.71 -4.14 -2.50
N LYS A 102 17.84 -2.87 -2.87
CA LYS A 102 17.64 -2.41 -4.24
C LYS A 102 18.68 -3.05 -5.15
N THR A 103 18.25 -3.60 -6.28
CA THR A 103 19.15 -4.12 -7.31
C THR A 103 19.32 -3.08 -8.43
N PRO A 104 20.33 -3.23 -9.30
CA PRO A 104 20.44 -2.41 -10.51
C PRO A 104 19.35 -2.68 -11.56
N GLN A 105 18.51 -3.70 -11.34
CA GLN A 105 17.52 -4.12 -12.33
C GLN A 105 16.28 -3.24 -12.26
N GLU A 106 15.81 -2.83 -13.43
CA GLU A 106 14.53 -2.18 -13.62
C GLU A 106 13.59 -3.10 -14.39
N THR A 107 12.32 -3.07 -14.03
CA THR A 107 11.27 -3.85 -14.69
C THR A 107 10.14 -2.95 -15.12
N PHE A 108 9.45 -3.41 -16.16
CA PHE A 108 8.29 -2.75 -16.70
C PHE A 108 7.16 -3.77 -16.80
N VAL A 109 6.08 -3.54 -16.05
CA VAL A 109 5.04 -4.55 -15.85
C VAL A 109 3.65 -3.92 -15.92
N ASN A 110 2.71 -4.68 -16.47
CA ASN A 110 1.30 -4.33 -16.46
C ASN A 110 0.75 -4.48 -15.03
N THR A 111 -0.06 -3.53 -14.58
CA THR A 111 -0.62 -3.53 -13.21
C THR A 111 -1.50 -4.76 -12.91
N LEU A 112 -2.06 -5.42 -13.93
CA LEU A 112 -2.83 -6.65 -13.79
C LEU A 112 -2.01 -7.83 -13.24
N ASN A 113 -0.68 -7.78 -13.36
CA ASN A 113 0.20 -8.83 -12.82
C ASN A 113 0.55 -8.61 -11.33
N MET A 114 0.07 -7.52 -10.72
CA MET A 114 0.35 -7.18 -9.33
C MET A 114 -0.42 -8.10 -8.39
N VAL A 115 0.29 -8.71 -7.44
CA VAL A 115 -0.27 -9.63 -6.45
C VAL A 115 -0.67 -8.89 -5.16
N ALA A 116 0.20 -8.01 -4.67
CA ALA A 116 -0.04 -7.30 -3.42
C ALA A 116 0.78 -6.01 -3.32
N GLY A 117 0.27 -5.06 -2.53
CA GLY A 117 1.05 -3.96 -2.00
C GLY A 117 1.80 -4.37 -0.73
N MET A 118 2.99 -3.80 -0.52
CA MET A 118 3.87 -4.11 0.59
C MET A 118 4.09 -2.89 1.48
N ASN A 119 4.09 -3.13 2.79
CA ASN A 119 4.51 -2.13 3.77
C ASN A 119 6.01 -2.31 4.02
N VAL A 120 6.83 -1.42 3.45
CA VAL A 120 8.28 -1.41 3.61
C VAL A 120 8.66 -0.21 4.46
N GLN A 121 9.53 -0.45 5.44
CA GLN A 121 10.04 0.58 6.34
C GLN A 121 11.52 0.81 6.08
N HIS A 122 11.96 2.06 6.22
CA HIS A 122 13.37 2.41 6.14
C HIS A 122 14.12 1.85 7.36
N ASP A 123 15.35 1.36 7.16
CA ASP A 123 16.23 0.92 8.25
C ASP A 123 16.83 2.18 8.92
N CYS A 124 16.02 2.90 9.69
CA CYS A 124 16.44 4.13 10.35
C CYS A 124 17.54 3.90 11.40
N HIS A 125 17.69 2.67 11.91
CA HIS A 125 18.74 2.33 12.87
C HIS A 125 20.14 2.45 12.24
N HIS A 126 20.29 2.07 10.97
CA HIS A 126 21.56 2.19 10.24
C HIS A 126 21.58 3.34 9.23
N GLY A 127 20.42 3.92 8.91
CA GLY A 127 20.27 4.92 7.85
C GLY A 127 20.56 6.35 8.26
N GLU A 128 21.10 6.58 9.47
CA GLU A 128 21.45 7.90 10.02
C GLU A 128 20.34 8.95 9.81
N CYS A 129 19.08 8.53 9.89
CA CYS A 129 17.97 9.43 9.62
C CYS A 129 17.95 10.55 10.66
N GLU A 130 18.02 11.80 10.20
CA GLU A 130 17.79 12.96 11.04
C GLU A 130 16.35 12.93 11.56
N LEU A 131 16.19 12.54 12.83
CA LEU A 131 14.91 12.63 13.52
C LEU A 131 14.70 14.10 13.89
N THR A 132 14.03 14.86 13.03
CA THR A 132 13.49 16.16 13.44
C THR A 132 12.50 15.89 14.58
N GLN A 133 12.69 16.53 15.73
CA GLN A 133 11.81 16.36 16.88
C GLN A 133 10.42 16.94 16.55
N ILE A 134 9.56 16.12 15.95
CA ILE A 134 8.13 16.42 15.83
C ILE A 134 7.54 16.10 17.21
N SER A 135 6.88 17.09 17.83
CA SER A 135 6.22 16.94 19.13
C SER A 135 5.52 15.59 19.21
N CYS A 136 5.84 14.78 20.22
CA CYS A 136 5.26 13.47 20.44
C CYS A 136 3.73 13.56 20.37
N VAL A 137 3.12 13.09 19.28
CA VAL A 137 1.68 12.85 19.25
C VAL A 137 1.46 11.57 20.03
N GLU A 138 1.19 11.72 21.33
CA GLU A 138 0.89 10.59 22.20
C GLU A 138 -0.32 9.84 21.63
N ARG A 139 -0.12 8.55 21.33
CA ARG A 139 -1.19 7.68 20.85
C ARG A 139 -2.20 7.57 21.98
N ARG A 140 -3.41 8.14 21.83
CA ARG A 140 -4.50 7.99 22.81
C ARG A 140 -4.62 6.51 23.18
N GLN A 141 -4.31 6.17 24.43
CA GLN A 141 -4.49 4.84 24.96
C GLN A 141 -5.97 4.47 24.83
N SER A 142 -6.29 3.44 24.05
CA SER A 142 -7.59 2.79 24.20
C SER A 142 -7.52 1.94 25.46
N SER A 143 -8.50 2.08 26.34
CA SER A 143 -8.54 1.46 27.67
C SER A 143 -8.79 -0.05 27.67
N THR A 144 -8.44 -0.75 26.59
CA THR A 144 -8.64 -2.21 26.50
C THR A 144 -7.30 -2.89 26.76
N LYS A 145 -7.15 -3.40 27.99
CA LYS A 145 -6.02 -4.24 28.43
C LYS A 145 -5.73 -5.34 27.39
N SER A 146 -4.66 -5.18 26.63
CA SER A 146 -4.05 -6.24 25.82
C SER A 146 -2.54 -6.03 25.84
N LEU A 147 -1.97 -6.19 27.03
CA LEU A 147 -0.53 -6.09 27.25
C LEU A 147 0.01 -7.47 27.66
N GLU A 148 -0.25 -8.51 26.86
CA GLU A 148 0.33 -9.83 27.15
C GLU A 148 0.40 -10.84 25.98
N LEU A 149 0.45 -10.38 24.72
CA LEU A 149 0.48 -11.31 23.56
C LEU A 149 1.65 -11.13 22.58
N HIS A 150 2.62 -10.25 22.84
CA HIS A 150 3.67 -9.97 21.85
C HIS A 150 4.79 -11.04 21.76
N TRP A 151 5.01 -11.89 22.76
CA TRP A 151 6.23 -12.73 22.81
C TRP A 151 6.09 -14.22 22.47
N LYS A 152 4.92 -14.71 22.07
CA LYS A 152 4.75 -16.14 21.73
C LYS A 152 4.89 -16.47 20.24
N ALA A 153 5.11 -15.48 19.36
CA ALA A 153 5.17 -15.73 17.91
C ALA A 153 6.53 -16.26 17.41
N ALA A 154 7.62 -16.07 18.16
CA ALA A 154 8.97 -16.47 17.74
C ALA A 154 9.19 -17.99 17.63
N HIS A 155 8.29 -18.81 18.21
CA HIS A 155 8.33 -20.27 18.14
C HIS A 155 7.18 -20.87 17.31
N LEU A 156 6.42 -20.06 16.58
CA LEU A 156 5.38 -20.58 15.70
C LEU A 156 6.05 -21.19 14.46
N GLN A 157 6.01 -22.51 14.38
CA GLN A 157 6.26 -23.21 13.12
C GLN A 157 5.20 -22.72 12.12
N PHE A 158 5.64 -21.99 11.09
CA PHE A 158 4.79 -21.66 9.95
C PHE A 158 4.55 -22.95 9.16
N LEU A 159 3.54 -23.71 9.58
CA LEU A 159 2.92 -24.70 8.71
C LEU A 159 2.18 -23.91 7.64
N SER A 160 2.57 -24.07 6.37
CA SER A 160 1.81 -23.51 5.25
C SER A 160 0.41 -24.11 5.29
N PRO A 161 -0.63 -23.35 5.67
CA PRO A 161 -1.96 -23.93 5.81
C PRO A 161 -2.45 -24.32 4.41
N SER A 162 -3.17 -25.44 4.31
CA SER A 162 -3.73 -25.86 3.04
C SER A 162 -4.71 -24.82 2.49
N PRO A 163 -4.92 -24.73 1.16
CA PRO A 163 -5.87 -23.79 0.57
C PRO A 163 -7.27 -23.86 1.21
N THR A 164 -7.72 -25.06 1.59
CA THR A 164 -9.01 -25.28 2.25
C THR A 164 -9.06 -24.65 3.65
N PHE A 165 -7.94 -24.66 4.38
CA PHE A 165 -7.86 -23.99 5.68
C PHE A 165 -8.08 -22.49 5.53
N TRP A 166 -7.45 -21.86 4.52
CA TRP A 166 -7.65 -20.44 4.22
C TRP A 166 -9.09 -20.12 3.86
N ILE A 167 -9.71 -20.92 2.99
CA ILE A 167 -11.12 -20.76 2.61
C ILE A 167 -12.02 -20.80 3.84
N ASN A 168 -11.83 -21.77 4.74
CA ASN A 168 -12.63 -21.91 5.95
C ASN A 168 -12.44 -20.73 6.92
N VAL A 169 -11.21 -20.25 7.10
CA VAL A 169 -10.91 -19.07 7.93
C VAL A 169 -11.59 -17.82 7.36
N MET A 170 -11.54 -17.64 6.04
CA MET A 170 -12.19 -16.50 5.36
C MET A 170 -13.71 -16.56 5.50
N HIS A 171 -14.33 -17.74 5.33
CA HIS A 171 -15.76 -17.91 5.55
C HIS A 171 -16.16 -17.67 7.01
N GLY A 172 -15.36 -18.13 7.98
CA GLY A 172 -15.59 -17.87 9.40
C GLY A 172 -15.50 -16.37 9.73
N GLY A 173 -14.49 -15.68 9.19
CA GLY A 173 -14.32 -14.24 9.32
C GLY A 173 -15.49 -13.46 8.74
N LEU A 174 -15.95 -13.84 7.55
CA LEU A 174 -17.11 -13.21 6.90
C LEU A 174 -18.40 -13.38 7.74
N LYS A 175 -18.68 -14.59 8.24
CA LYS A 175 -19.83 -14.85 9.13
C LYS A 175 -19.79 -13.98 10.38
N ASN A 176 -18.63 -13.88 11.04
CA ASN A 176 -18.46 -13.07 12.24
C ASN A 176 -18.61 -11.56 11.96
N TRP A 177 -18.15 -11.11 10.79
CA TRP A 177 -18.32 -9.72 10.37
C TRP A 177 -19.79 -9.38 10.12
N CYS A 178 -20.53 -10.22 9.39
CA CYS A 178 -21.96 -10.05 9.17
C CYS A 178 -22.72 -9.98 10.51
N ALA A 179 -22.46 -10.91 11.44
CA ALA A 179 -23.08 -10.90 12.76
C ALA A 179 -22.75 -9.62 13.58
N THR A 180 -21.58 -9.01 13.34
CA THR A 180 -21.18 -7.75 13.98
C THR A 180 -21.94 -6.57 13.38
N ILE A 181 -22.17 -6.56 12.07
CA ILE A 181 -23.00 -5.55 11.40
C ILE A 181 -24.43 -5.63 11.91
N GLU A 182 -25.02 -6.82 11.97
CA GLU A 182 -26.38 -7.03 12.50
C GLU A 182 -26.51 -6.49 13.94
N LYS A 183 -25.53 -6.77 14.80
CA LYS A 183 -25.49 -6.22 16.17
C LYS A 183 -25.41 -4.69 16.19
N LYS A 184 -24.66 -4.07 15.27
CA LYS A 184 -24.57 -2.60 15.17
C LYS A 184 -25.88 -1.99 14.69
N VAL A 185 -26.51 -2.57 13.68
CA VAL A 185 -27.82 -2.12 13.15
C VAL A 185 -28.89 -2.20 14.24
N ASN A 186 -28.96 -3.33 14.95
CA ASN A 186 -29.92 -3.53 16.04
C ASN A 186 -29.66 -2.60 17.24
N LYS A 187 -28.41 -2.17 17.47
CA LYS A 187 -28.07 -1.19 18.51
C LYS A 187 -28.45 0.24 18.12
N SER A 188 -28.34 0.60 16.84
CA SER A 188 -28.73 1.90 16.31
C SER A 188 -30.25 2.11 16.33
N GLN A 189 -31.03 1.06 16.05
CA GLN A 189 -32.49 1.09 16.10
C GLN A 189 -33.07 1.16 17.53
N LYS A 190 -32.27 0.83 18.55
CA LYS A 190 -32.67 0.89 19.97
C LYS A 190 -32.28 2.20 20.68
N LYS A 191 -31.65 3.17 20.00
CA LYS A 191 -31.34 4.48 20.59
C LYS A 191 -32.55 5.42 20.47
N PRO A 192 -33.03 6.04 21.57
CA PRO A 192 -34.05 7.09 21.47
C PRO A 192 -33.49 8.33 20.75
N PRO A 193 -34.34 9.13 20.08
CA PRO A 193 -33.90 10.32 19.36
C PRO A 193 -33.28 11.32 20.33
N THR A 194 -31.98 11.58 20.16
CA THR A 194 -31.28 12.63 20.90
C THR A 194 -31.45 13.94 20.12
N THR A 195 -32.26 14.85 20.64
CA THR A 195 -32.36 16.23 20.15
C THR A 195 -31.01 16.92 20.36
N SER A 196 -30.27 17.14 19.28
CA SER A 196 -29.04 17.94 19.28
C SER A 196 -29.40 19.43 19.28
N ALA A 197 -29.37 20.07 20.44
CA ALA A 197 -29.28 21.53 20.49
C ALA A 197 -27.89 21.94 19.98
N ALA A 198 -27.84 22.70 18.89
CA ALA A 198 -26.61 23.21 18.31
C ALA A 198 -26.00 24.26 19.26
N ILE A 199 -24.97 23.87 20.01
CA ILE A 199 -24.07 24.82 20.66
C ILE A 199 -23.00 25.16 19.62
N ILE A 200 -23.13 26.34 19.02
CA ILE A 200 -22.08 26.92 18.17
C ILE A 200 -20.97 27.40 19.11
N ASP A 201 -19.74 26.97 18.85
CA ASP A 201 -18.53 27.39 19.54
C ASP A 201 -18.24 28.89 19.26
N PRO A 202 -18.24 29.77 20.27
CA PRO A 202 -18.01 31.21 20.08
C PRO A 202 -16.60 31.57 19.60
N SER A 203 -15.64 30.63 19.59
CA SER A 203 -14.25 30.88 19.17
C SER A 203 -14.05 31.02 17.66
N LEU A 204 -15.08 30.78 16.85
CA LEU A 204 -15.04 30.95 15.38
C LEU A 204 -15.51 32.32 14.89
N LEU A 205 -15.76 33.28 15.79
CA LEU A 205 -16.07 34.67 15.45
C LEU A 205 -14.97 35.60 15.97
N CYS A 206 -13.84 35.64 15.28
CA CYS A 206 -12.94 36.80 15.30
C CYS A 206 -12.31 37.00 13.92
N LEU A 207 -12.44 38.24 13.44
CA LEU A 207 -11.89 38.84 12.22
C LEU A 207 -10.36 38.88 12.22
#